data_AF-A0A7I0J4V3-F1
#
_entry.id   AF-A0A7I0J4V3-F1
#
_cell.length_a   1.000
_cell.length_b   1.000
_cell.length_c   1.000
_cell.angle_alpha   90.00
_cell.angle_beta   90.00
_cell.angle_gamma   90.00
#
_symmetry.space_group_name_H-M   'P 1'
#
loop_
_entity.id
_entity.type
_entity.pdbx_description
1 polymer ?
#
loop_
_entity_poly.entity_id
_entity_poly.type
_entity_poly.pdbx_seq_one_letter_code
_entity_poly.pdbx_strand_id
1 'polypeptide(L)'
;MNRTTIRAPVDGIIVRSLFSSEGSVIRPGEAAIELLPTTDDLIIEAKIKPEDIDSIRVGQEANMMFTALNARTTPKVPGKVFYVSADRLVPTSTGGQPYYVVRLKIA
;
A
#
# COMPACT_ATOMS: atom_id res chain seq x y z
N MET A 1 -7.82 -1.56 -41.16
CA MET A 1 -7.78 -2.59 -40.09
C MET A 1 -7.09 -1.99 -38.88
N ASN A 2 -7.85 -1.56 -37.88
CA ASN A 2 -7.30 -0.91 -36.69
C ASN A 2 -7.10 -1.97 -35.61
N ARG A 3 -5.86 -2.41 -35.36
CA ARG A 3 -5.54 -3.27 -34.22
C ARG A 3 -5.63 -2.44 -32.94
N THR A 4 -6.67 -2.63 -32.14
CA THR A 4 -6.76 -1.99 -30.81
C THR A 4 -5.62 -2.51 -29.94
N THR A 5 -4.69 -1.63 -29.60
CA THR A 5 -3.57 -1.97 -28.70
C THR A 5 -3.94 -1.52 -27.29
N ILE A 6 -4.04 -2.46 -26.36
CA ILE A 6 -4.24 -2.18 -24.94
C ILE A 6 -2.85 -2.15 -24.30
N ARG A 7 -2.53 -1.05 -23.59
CA ARG A 7 -1.25 -0.88 -22.88
C ARG A 7 -1.50 -0.87 -21.38
N ALA A 8 -0.54 -1.41 -20.62
CA ALA A 8 -0.56 -1.30 -19.17
C ALA A 8 -0.43 0.18 -18.76
N PRO A 9 -1.20 0.65 -17.76
CA PRO A 9 -1.11 2.02 -17.28
C PRO A 9 0.12 2.27 -16.40
N VAL A 10 0.71 1.21 -15.84
CA VAL A 10 1.87 1.25 -14.94
C VAL A 10 2.78 0.04 -15.21
N ASP A 11 4.03 0.14 -14.78
CA ASP A 11 4.94 -1.00 -14.76
C ASP A 11 4.49 -1.99 -13.67
N GLY A 12 4.47 -3.28 -14.00
CA GLY A 12 3.96 -4.29 -13.09
C GLY A 12 4.20 -5.72 -13.54
N ILE A 13 3.92 -6.66 -12.63
CA ILE A 13 3.93 -8.09 -12.87
C ILE A 13 2.50 -8.55 -13.17
N ILE A 14 2.31 -9.28 -14.27
CA ILE A 14 1.02 -9.90 -14.57
C ILE A 14 0.80 -11.06 -13.59
N VAL A 15 -0.17 -10.91 -12.70
CA VAL A 15 -0.54 -11.98 -11.74
C VAL A 15 -1.58 -12.93 -12.33
N ARG A 16 -2.39 -12.44 -13.28
CA ARG A 16 -3.37 -13.27 -13.98
C ARG A 16 -3.63 -12.75 -15.39
N SER A 17 -3.58 -13.65 -16.36
CA SER A 17 -4.07 -13.41 -17.72
C SER A 17 -5.34 -14.22 -17.91
N LEU A 18 -6.47 -13.54 -18.10
CA LEU A 18 -7.78 -14.20 -18.27
C LEU A 18 -8.02 -14.61 -19.73
N PHE A 19 -7.28 -14.04 -20.67
CA PHE A 19 -7.38 -14.33 -22.11
C PHE A 19 -5.99 -14.45 -22.71
N SER A 20 -5.50 -15.68 -22.80
CA SER A 20 -4.15 -15.98 -23.28
C SER A 20 -4.15 -16.69 -24.64
N SER A 21 -5.33 -16.96 -25.20
CA SER A 21 -5.50 -17.76 -26.42
C SER A 21 -5.78 -16.88 -27.63
N GLU A 22 -5.15 -17.21 -28.75
CA GLU A 22 -5.39 -16.55 -30.03
C GLU A 22 -6.86 -16.75 -30.46
N GLY A 23 -7.58 -15.64 -30.73
CA GLY A 23 -8.99 -15.67 -31.11
C GLY A 23 -10.00 -15.57 -29.95
N SER A 24 -9.55 -15.41 -28.70
CA SER A 24 -10.45 -15.15 -27.58
C SER A 24 -11.14 -13.78 -27.70
N VAL A 25 -12.45 -13.75 -27.47
CA VAL A 25 -13.27 -12.54 -27.49
C VAL A 25 -13.46 -12.03 -26.06
N ILE A 26 -13.04 -10.79 -25.79
CA ILE A 26 -13.23 -10.12 -24.50
C ILE A 26 -14.53 -9.32 -24.57
N ARG A 27 -15.46 -9.58 -23.64
CA ARG A 27 -16.70 -8.79 -23.57
C ARG A 27 -16.44 -7.44 -22.89
N PRO A 28 -17.21 -6.39 -23.21
CA PRO A 28 -17.14 -5.12 -22.49
C PRO A 28 -17.35 -5.34 -20.98
N GLY A 29 -16.46 -4.78 -20.16
CA GLY A 29 -16.50 -4.88 -18.70
C GLY A 29 -15.82 -6.13 -18.13
N GLU A 30 -15.32 -7.03 -18.97
CA GLU A 30 -14.58 -8.22 -18.52
C GLU A 30 -13.09 -7.89 -18.32
N ALA A 31 -12.54 -8.30 -17.19
CA ALA A 31 -11.13 -8.06 -16.88
C ALA A 31 -10.24 -8.90 -17.82
N ALA A 32 -9.30 -8.25 -18.51
CA ALA A 32 -8.41 -8.94 -19.43
C ALA A 32 -7.16 -9.50 -18.72
N ILE A 33 -6.55 -8.64 -17.89
CA ILE A 33 -5.28 -8.87 -17.21
C ILE A 33 -5.41 -8.28 -15.81
N GLU A 34 -4.88 -8.99 -14.83
CA GLU A 34 -4.64 -8.50 -13.49
C GLU A 34 -3.14 -8.18 -13.36
N LEU A 35 -2.83 -6.92 -13.11
CA LEU A 35 -1.48 -6.38 -13.07
C LEU A 35 -1.18 -5.91 -11.64
N LEU A 36 -0.11 -6.44 -11.05
CA LEU A 36 0.45 -5.97 -9.79
C LEU A 36 1.53 -4.93 -10.09
N PRO A 37 1.36 -3.66 -9.70
CA PRO A 37 2.38 -2.64 -9.92
C PRO A 37 3.73 -3.03 -9.29
N THR A 38 4.84 -2.73 -9.96
CA THR A 38 6.20 -2.91 -9.41
C THR A 38 6.80 -1.60 -8.91
N THR A 39 6.21 -0.47 -9.28
CA THR A 39 6.56 0.86 -8.80
C THR A 39 5.76 1.15 -7.54
N ASP A 40 6.05 0.42 -6.46
CA ASP A 40 5.44 0.71 -5.18
C ASP A 40 6.43 1.47 -4.31
N ASP A 41 6.09 2.73 -4.03
CA ASP A 41 6.57 3.37 -2.82
C ASP A 41 6.13 2.46 -1.65
N LEU A 42 7.09 1.88 -0.94
CA LEU A 42 6.80 1.12 0.28
C LEU A 42 6.16 2.06 1.31
N ILE A 43 4.84 1.94 1.46
CA ILE A 43 4.04 2.71 2.41
C ILE A 43 3.81 1.85 3.64
N ILE A 44 4.24 2.36 4.79
CA ILE A 44 4.01 1.76 6.09
C ILE A 44 2.80 2.43 6.71
N GLU A 45 1.83 1.63 7.17
CA GLU A 45 0.69 2.10 7.95
C GLU A 45 0.90 1.81 9.44
N ALA A 46 0.92 2.88 10.25
CA ALA A 46 1.05 2.81 11.69
C ALA A 46 -0.27 3.21 12.36
N LYS A 47 -0.66 2.43 13.38
CA LYS A 47 -1.82 2.73 14.23
C LYS A 47 -1.33 3.45 15.47
N ILE A 48 -1.79 4.67 15.66
CA ILE A 48 -1.36 5.56 16.75
C ILE A 48 -2.52 5.73 17.71
N LYS A 49 -2.23 5.69 19.01
CA LYS A 49 -3.24 5.92 20.02
C LYS A 49 -3.68 7.40 20.02
N PRO A 50 -4.94 7.70 20.40
CA PRO A 50 -5.42 9.08 20.48
C PRO A 50 -4.61 9.96 21.44
N GLU A 51 -4.00 9.39 22.46
CA GLU A 51 -3.13 10.10 23.42
C GLU A 51 -1.80 10.56 22.80
N ASP A 52 -1.33 9.90 21.75
CA ASP A 52 -0.01 10.15 21.14
C ASP A 52 -0.10 10.99 19.86
N ILE A 53 -1.29 11.14 19.26
CA ILE A 53 -1.48 11.78 17.94
C ILE A 53 -1.05 13.25 17.93
N ASP A 54 -1.18 13.94 19.07
CA ASP A 54 -0.80 15.34 19.22
C ASP A 54 0.70 15.57 19.02
N SER A 55 1.54 14.54 19.14
CA SER A 55 2.98 14.62 18.92
C SER A 55 3.41 14.29 17.49
N ILE A 56 2.49 13.86 16.62
CA ILE A 56 2.81 13.40 15.27
C ILE A 56 2.45 14.47 14.24
N ARG A 57 3.38 14.78 13.33
CA ARG A 57 3.18 15.74 12.25
C ARG A 57 3.65 15.20 10.90
N VAL A 58 3.01 15.66 9.83
CA VAL A 58 3.48 15.42 8.47
C VAL A 58 4.87 16.04 8.30
N GLY A 59 5.79 15.27 7.73
CA GLY A 59 7.18 15.63 7.54
C GLY A 59 8.12 15.18 8.67
N GLN A 60 7.59 14.62 9.76
CA GLN A 60 8.38 14.13 10.87
C GLN A 60 9.20 12.88 10.48
N GLU A 61 10.46 12.85 10.92
CA GLU A 61 11.32 11.68 10.79
C GLU A 61 10.88 10.59 11.75
N ALA A 62 10.90 9.34 11.26
CA ALA A 62 10.54 8.17 12.03
C ALA A 62 11.60 7.08 11.84
N ASN A 63 11.83 6.31 12.90
CA ASN A 63 12.66 5.11 12.84
C ASN A 63 11.75 3.90 12.98
N MET A 64 11.66 3.09 11.94
CA MET A 64 10.81 1.91 11.88
C MET A 64 11.62 0.65 12.16
N MET A 65 11.03 -0.27 12.93
CA MET A 65 11.60 -1.59 13.19
C MET A 65 10.58 -2.65 12.83
N PHE A 66 10.92 -3.51 11.88
CA PHE A 66 10.04 -4.57 11.41
C PHE A 66 10.26 -5.82 12.25
N THR A 67 9.29 -6.17 13.09
CA THR A 67 9.36 -7.36 13.97
C THR A 67 9.33 -8.68 13.20
N ALA A 68 8.83 -8.66 11.97
CA ALA A 68 8.87 -9.82 11.06
C ALA A 68 10.29 -10.13 10.55
N LEU A 69 11.24 -9.21 10.70
CA LEU A 69 12.63 -9.38 10.29
C LEU A 69 13.54 -9.62 11.50
N ASN A 70 14.64 -10.33 11.30
CA ASN A 70 15.57 -10.62 12.39
C ASN A 70 16.19 -9.31 12.92
N ALA A 71 15.86 -8.97 14.17
CA ALA A 71 16.30 -7.74 14.85
C ALA A 71 17.83 -7.61 14.96
N ARG A 72 18.56 -8.72 14.86
CA ARG A 72 20.02 -8.75 14.96
C ARG A 72 20.71 -8.34 13.65
N THR A 73 20.00 -8.48 12.53
CA THR A 73 20.51 -8.18 11.18
C THR A 73 19.79 -7.02 10.52
N THR A 74 18.63 -6.59 11.04
CA THR A 74 17.80 -5.56 10.42
C THR A 74 17.97 -4.24 11.18
N PRO A 75 18.69 -3.26 10.61
CA PRO A 75 18.83 -1.94 11.22
C PRO A 75 17.48 -1.21 11.24
N LYS A 76 17.39 -0.18 12.09
CA LYS A 76 16.25 0.75 12.05
C LYS A 76 16.15 1.35 10.66
N VAL A 77 14.96 1.28 10.08
CA VAL A 77 14.68 1.83 8.75
C VAL A 77 14.20 3.26 8.92
N PRO A 78 14.95 4.28 8.46
CA PRO A 78 14.49 5.65 8.50
C PRO A 78 13.30 5.82 7.55
N GLY A 79 12.37 6.68 7.94
CA GLY A 79 11.24 7.04 7.11
C GLY A 79 10.69 8.40 7.49
N LYS A 80 9.72 8.85 6.73
CA LYS A 80 9.09 10.15 6.90
C LYS A 80 7.58 10.02 6.90
N VAL A 81 6.93 10.63 7.88
CA VAL A 81 5.47 10.73 7.92
C VAL A 81 5.02 11.60 6.76
N PHE A 82 4.15 11.07 5.90
CA PHE A 82 3.57 11.84 4.80
C PHE A 82 2.06 12.05 4.94
N TYR A 83 1.41 11.30 5.83
CA TYR A 83 -0.03 11.39 6.04
C TYR A 83 -0.38 11.06 7.49
N VAL A 84 -1.31 11.84 8.05
CA VAL A 84 -1.92 11.63 9.36
C VAL A 84 -3.43 11.74 9.15
N SER A 85 -4.17 10.72 9.57
CA SER A 85 -5.63 10.70 9.48
C SER A 85 -6.24 11.83 10.29
N ALA A 86 -7.21 12.53 9.70
CA ALA A 86 -8.02 13.53 10.41
C ALA A 86 -9.00 12.88 11.39
N ASP A 87 -9.44 11.66 11.09
CA ASP A 87 -10.46 10.97 11.87
C ASP A 87 -9.89 9.79 12.67
N ARG A 88 -10.50 9.59 13.83
CA ARG A 88 -10.24 8.46 14.72
C ARG A 88 -11.03 7.24 14.27
N LEU A 89 -10.33 6.15 13.99
CA LEU A 89 -10.92 4.88 13.60
C LEU A 89 -11.13 3.99 14.83
N VAL A 90 -12.28 3.31 14.87
CA VAL A 90 -12.57 2.28 15.87
C VAL A 90 -12.48 0.93 15.17
N PRO A 91 -11.64 -0.01 15.64
CA PRO A 91 -11.58 -1.34 15.05
C PRO A 91 -12.92 -2.05 15.16
N THR A 92 -13.30 -2.79 14.12
CA THR A 92 -14.54 -3.59 14.07
C THR A 92 -14.54 -4.76 15.07
N SER A 93 -13.36 -5.16 15.57
CA SER A 93 -13.23 -6.20 16.57
C SER A 93 -13.73 -5.74 17.94
N THR A 94 -14.54 -6.56 18.60
CA THR A 94 -15.12 -6.28 19.92
C THR A 94 -14.02 -5.92 20.93
N GLY A 95 -14.02 -4.68 21.42
CA GLY A 95 -13.09 -4.21 22.46
C GLY A 95 -11.78 -3.61 21.95
N GLY A 96 -11.61 -3.40 20.65
CA GLY A 96 -10.40 -2.75 20.16
C GLY A 96 -10.39 -1.25 20.47
N GLN A 97 -9.22 -0.75 20.86
CA GLN A 97 -9.03 0.66 21.20
C GLN A 97 -9.10 1.54 19.95
N PRO A 98 -9.68 2.75 20.03
CA PRO A 98 -9.65 3.69 18.93
C PRO A 98 -8.21 4.06 18.57
N TYR A 99 -7.94 4.31 17.29
CA TYR A 99 -6.62 4.69 16.79
C TYR A 99 -6.72 5.67 15.62
N TYR A 100 -5.64 6.41 15.40
CA TYR A 100 -5.43 7.19 14.19
C TYR A 100 -4.50 6.42 13.25
N VAL A 101 -4.73 6.58 11.95
CA VAL A 101 -3.87 6.01 10.92
C VAL A 101 -2.83 7.04 10.53
N VAL A 102 -1.56 6.65 10.59
CA VAL A 102 -0.42 7.44 10.11
C VAL A 102 0.29 6.64 9.04
N ARG A 103 0.66 7.28 7.93
CA ARG A 103 1.41 6.63 6.86
C ARG A 103 2.79 7.23 6.71
N LEU A 104 3.75 6.33 6.51
CA LEU A 104 5.17 6.66 6.37
C LEU A 104 5.70 6.10 5.07
N LYS A 105 6.62 6.82 4.46
CA LYS A 105 7.46 6.31 3.36
C LYS A 105 8.86 6.05 3.89
N ILE A 106 9.49 5.00 3.40
CA ILE A 106 10.92 4.76 3.62
C ILE A 106 11.70 5.89 2.95
N ALA A 107 12.72 6.40 3.63
CA ALA A 107 13.59 7.47 3.14
C ALA A 107 14.75 6.93 2.30
#